data_AF-A0A7X9EHH3-F1
#
_entry.id   AF-A0A7X9EHH3-F1
#
_cell.length_a   1.000
_cell.length_b   1.000
_cell.length_c   1.000
_cell.angle_alpha   90.00
_cell.angle_beta   90.00
_cell.angle_gamma   90.00
#
_symmetry.space_group_name_H-M   'P 1'
#
loop_
_entity.id
_entity.type
_entity.pdbx_description
1 polymer ?
#
loop_
_entity_poly.entity_id
_entity_poly.type
_entity_poly.pdbx_seq_one_letter_code
_entity_poly.pdbx_strand_id
1 'polypeptide(L)'
;QIESLESKGNEILGISSGQKNSQRYGGFKNIVRWLMWPGVAMMVAAGLLSFFMQWRTVMRAFKGLSTLFKGKNGGEIDEAAKVDIPPSWFILGFFAFGVVATFLQIHLFGITWWMGLFAVLMTFFLAIVACRATGETDITPVGAMGKITQLLYGAIAPGNMVANLMTANVTGGAATSSADLLQSLKCGYRIGASPRKQFLAMMLGVI
;
A
#
# COMPACT_ATOMS: atom_id res chain seq x y z
N GLN A 1 -2.83 3.30 -68.14
CA GLN A 1 -1.52 4.00 -68.25
C GLN A 1 -0.99 4.50 -66.89
N ILE A 2 -1.85 4.74 -65.89
CA ILE A 2 -1.44 5.15 -64.53
C ILE A 2 -0.91 3.96 -63.70
N GLU A 3 -1.48 2.76 -63.88
CA GLU A 3 -1.05 1.51 -63.22
C GLU A 3 0.38 1.06 -63.57
N SER A 4 0.85 1.40 -64.77
CA SER A 4 2.21 1.04 -65.23
C SER A 4 3.30 1.88 -64.53
N LEU A 5 2.96 3.06 -64.02
CA LEU A 5 3.91 3.96 -63.37
C LEU A 5 4.07 3.63 -61.88
N GLU A 6 2.99 3.19 -61.21
CA GLU A 6 3.06 2.67 -59.85
C GLU A 6 3.82 1.34 -59.78
N SER A 7 3.63 0.46 -60.76
CA SER A 7 4.38 -0.81 -60.83
C SER A 7 5.89 -0.60 -60.94
N LYS A 8 6.34 0.40 -61.73
CA LYS A 8 7.76 0.73 -61.85
C LYS A 8 8.32 1.46 -60.62
N GLY A 9 7.50 2.29 -59.97
CA GLY A 9 7.87 2.94 -58.70
C GLY A 9 8.09 1.92 -57.57
N ASN A 10 7.27 0.87 -57.54
CA ASN A 10 7.35 -0.19 -56.52
C ASN A 10 8.51 -1.17 -56.73
N GLU A 11 8.98 -1.35 -57.98
CA GLU A 11 10.20 -2.13 -58.28
C GLU A 11 11.48 -1.42 -57.82
N ILE A 12 11.55 -0.09 -57.93
CA ILE A 12 12.74 0.69 -57.54
C ILE A 12 12.92 0.71 -56.00
N LEU A 13 11.83 0.55 -55.25
CA LEU A 13 11.84 0.52 -53.78
C LEU A 13 12.02 -0.88 -53.18
N GLY A 14 12.21 -1.91 -54.02
CA GLY A 14 12.48 -3.28 -53.56
C GLY A 14 11.30 -3.97 -52.87
N ILE A 15 10.08 -3.44 -53.00
CA ILE A 15 8.88 -4.03 -52.38
C ILE A 15 8.15 -4.87 -53.42
N SER A 16 8.53 -6.14 -53.51
CA SER A 16 7.80 -7.12 -54.31
C SER A 16 6.43 -7.42 -53.66
N SER A 17 5.38 -7.25 -54.47
CA SER A 17 3.98 -7.50 -54.08
C SER A 17 3.73 -9.00 -53.92
N GLY A 18 3.96 -9.52 -52.71
CA GLY A 18 3.67 -10.93 -52.42
C GLY A 18 4.13 -11.47 -51.07
N GLN A 19 4.84 -10.69 -50.24
CA GLN A 19 5.30 -11.18 -48.93
C GLN A 19 4.29 -10.88 -47.82
N LYS A 20 3.50 -11.88 -47.41
CA LYS A 20 2.85 -11.94 -46.09
C LYS A 20 3.91 -12.13 -44.98
N ASN A 21 4.83 -11.18 -44.83
CA ASN A 21 5.68 -11.09 -43.65
C ASN A 21 5.02 -10.17 -42.62
N SER A 22 4.06 -10.72 -41.89
CA SER A 22 3.59 -10.09 -40.65
C SER A 22 4.63 -10.34 -39.55
N GLN A 23 5.76 -9.66 -39.65
CA GLN A 23 6.72 -9.50 -38.55
C GLN A 23 6.92 -8.00 -38.36
N ARG A 24 5.95 -7.38 -37.67
CA ARG A 24 5.94 -5.95 -37.34
C ARG A 24 6.84 -5.72 -36.11
N TYR A 25 8.15 -5.78 -36.30
CA TYR A 25 9.11 -5.20 -35.36
C TYR A 25 8.98 -3.67 -35.45
N GLY A 26 8.04 -3.10 -34.70
CA GLY A 26 7.79 -1.65 -34.69
C GLY A 26 6.40 -1.20 -34.22
N GLY A 27 5.66 -2.03 -33.46
CA GLY A 27 4.37 -1.62 -32.90
C GLY A 27 4.52 -0.83 -31.59
N PHE A 28 3.66 0.17 -31.36
CA PHE A 28 3.55 0.91 -30.08
C PHE A 28 3.54 -0.04 -28.86
N LYS A 29 2.84 -1.18 -28.96
CA LYS A 29 2.83 -2.22 -27.92
C LYS A 29 4.22 -2.78 -27.60
N ASN A 30 5.08 -2.98 -28.60
CA ASN A 30 6.45 -3.47 -28.38
C ASN A 30 7.33 -2.39 -27.73
N ILE A 31 7.19 -1.13 -28.14
CA ILE A 31 7.89 0.00 -27.53
C ILE A 31 7.47 0.15 -26.06
N VAL A 32 6.17 0.12 -25.77
CA VAL A 32 5.65 0.16 -24.40
C VAL A 32 6.16 -1.02 -23.58
N ARG A 33 6.13 -2.24 -24.13
CA ARG A 33 6.63 -3.44 -23.43
C ARG A 33 8.13 -3.35 -23.13
N TRP A 34 8.90 -2.75 -24.04
CA TRP A 34 10.33 -2.47 -23.83
C TRP A 34 10.54 -1.41 -22.74
N LEU A 35 9.72 -0.35 -22.71
CA LEU A 35 9.78 0.71 -21.70
C LEU A 35 9.31 0.26 -20.31
N MET A 36 8.44 -0.75 -20.21
CA MET A 36 8.01 -1.29 -18.92
C MET A 36 9.17 -1.96 -18.17
N TRP A 37 10.13 -2.55 -18.87
CA TRP A 37 11.28 -3.22 -18.24
C TRP A 37 12.12 -2.26 -17.35
N PRO A 38 12.65 -1.14 -17.87
CA PRO A 38 13.34 -0.17 -17.03
C PRO A 38 12.41 0.54 -16.05
N GLY A 39 11.15 0.81 -16.42
CA GLY A 39 10.18 1.47 -15.54
C GLY A 39 9.85 0.66 -14.28
N VAL A 40 9.55 -0.63 -14.45
CA VAL A 40 9.28 -1.54 -13.32
C VAL A 40 10.56 -1.76 -12.50
N ALA A 41 11.72 -1.92 -13.14
CA ALA A 41 12.99 -2.04 -12.44
C ALA A 41 13.26 -0.83 -11.53
N MET A 42 13.06 0.39 -12.02
CA MET A 42 13.19 1.61 -11.22
C MET A 42 12.14 1.69 -10.10
N MET A 43 10.89 1.30 -10.36
CA MET A 43 9.83 1.29 -9.34
C MET A 43 10.16 0.36 -8.17
N VAL A 44 10.65 -0.84 -8.49
CA VAL A 44 11.06 -1.86 -7.52
C VAL A 44 12.32 -1.41 -6.78
N ALA A 45 13.34 -0.93 -7.48
CA ALA A 45 14.57 -0.42 -6.86
C ALA A 45 14.26 0.72 -5.88
N ALA A 46 13.42 1.69 -6.27
CA ALA A 46 12.97 2.77 -5.40
C ALA A 46 12.15 2.26 -4.20
N GLY A 47 11.33 1.22 -4.39
CA GLY A 47 10.57 0.58 -3.31
C GLY A 47 11.47 -0.09 -2.27
N LEU A 48 12.44 -0.90 -2.73
CA LEU A 48 13.43 -1.57 -1.88
C LEU A 48 14.32 -0.56 -1.15
N LEU A 49 14.79 0.48 -1.86
CA LEU A 49 15.59 1.55 -1.26
C LEU A 49 14.81 2.29 -0.17
N SER A 50 13.54 2.61 -0.43
CA SER A 50 12.67 3.27 0.56
C SER A 50 12.46 2.40 1.80
N PHE A 51 12.25 1.09 1.61
CA PHE A 51 12.13 0.14 2.72
C PHE A 51 13.42 0.06 3.54
N PHE A 52 14.57 -0.05 2.87
CA PHE A 52 15.88 -0.09 3.51
C PHE A 52 16.12 1.15 4.37
N MET A 53 15.75 2.32 3.86
CA MET A 53 15.90 3.59 4.58
C MET A 53 14.97 3.68 5.81
N GLN A 54 13.79 3.04 5.75
CA GLN A 54 12.79 3.02 6.83
C GLN A 54 13.01 1.91 7.88
N TRP A 55 14.00 1.02 7.71
CA TRP A 55 14.29 -0.10 8.61
C TRP A 55 14.40 0.30 10.09
N ARG A 56 14.98 1.48 10.39
CA ARG A 56 15.08 1.99 11.77
C ARG A 56 13.71 2.28 12.38
N THR A 57 12.81 2.91 11.62
CA THR A 57 11.45 3.23 12.04
C THR A 57 10.64 1.96 12.25
N VAL A 58 10.79 0.97 11.35
CA VAL A 58 10.21 -0.36 11.48
C VAL A 58 10.65 -1.03 12.79
N MET A 59 11.96 -1.12 13.05
CA MET A 59 12.48 -1.71 14.29
C MET A 59 11.95 -1.02 15.55
N ARG A 60 11.88 0.32 15.54
CA ARG A 60 11.33 1.09 16.67
C ARG A 60 9.85 0.81 16.90
N ALA A 61 9.06 0.70 15.83
CA ALA A 61 7.64 0.33 15.91
C ALA A 61 7.46 -1.04 16.56
N PHE A 62 8.24 -2.05 16.11
CA PHE A 62 8.21 -3.38 16.72
C PHE A 62 8.67 -3.37 18.19
N LYS A 63 9.70 -2.59 18.55
CA LYS A 63 10.14 -2.44 19.94
C LYS A 63 9.06 -1.81 20.81
N GLY A 64 8.37 -0.78 20.30
CA GLY A 64 7.25 -0.13 20.99
C GLY A 64 6.07 -1.05 21.22
N LEU A 65 5.73 -1.87 20.22
CA LEU A 65 4.69 -2.89 20.35
C LEU A 65 5.08 -3.96 21.38
N SER A 66 6.33 -4.43 21.34
CA SER A 66 6.86 -5.37 22.33
C SER A 66 6.79 -4.83 23.75
N THR A 67 7.10 -3.54 23.97
CA THR A 67 6.97 -2.94 25.31
C THR A 67 5.53 -2.83 25.80
N LEU A 68 4.56 -2.66 24.89
CA LEU A 68 3.14 -2.68 25.23
C LEU A 68 2.66 -4.09 25.61
N PHE A 69 3.05 -5.11 24.83
CA PHE A 69 2.69 -6.51 25.12
C PHE A 69 3.43 -7.10 26.31
N LYS A 70 4.66 -6.64 26.59
CA LYS A 70 5.50 -7.15 27.68
C LYS A 70 5.14 -6.56 29.05
N GLY A 71 4.11 -5.72 29.14
CA GLY A 71 3.56 -5.21 30.39
C GLY A 71 4.62 -4.55 31.27
N LYS A 72 4.89 -3.26 31.07
CA LYS A 72 5.79 -2.52 31.95
C LYS A 72 5.15 -2.37 33.33
N ASN A 73 5.53 -3.24 34.26
CA ASN A 73 5.54 -2.93 35.69
C ASN A 73 6.48 -1.73 35.89
N GLY A 74 5.91 -0.60 36.33
CA GLY A 74 6.65 0.51 36.92
C GLY A 74 7.39 1.42 35.94
N GLY A 75 6.93 2.67 35.81
CA GLY A 75 7.73 3.77 35.29
C GLY A 75 6.86 4.82 34.63
N GLU A 76 6.45 5.80 35.44
CA GLU A 76 5.81 7.07 35.12
C GLU A 76 4.64 6.97 34.14
N ILE A 77 3.47 6.68 34.72
CA ILE A 77 2.17 7.00 34.15
C ILE A 77 2.07 8.52 34.07
N ASP A 78 2.59 9.06 32.96
CA ASP A 78 2.27 10.37 32.44
C ASP A 78 0.74 10.55 32.55
N GLU A 79 0.27 11.67 33.11
CA GLU A 79 -1.16 11.89 33.37
C GLU A 79 -2.04 11.80 32.10
N ALA A 80 -1.40 11.80 30.91
CA ALA A 80 -1.98 11.45 29.63
C ALA A 80 -2.62 10.03 29.57
N ALA A 81 -2.06 9.05 30.29
CA ALA A 81 -2.53 7.65 30.28
C ALA A 81 -3.93 7.46 30.92
N LYS A 82 -4.38 8.39 31.79
CA LYS A 82 -5.73 8.34 32.39
C LYS A 82 -6.82 8.78 31.41
N VAL A 83 -6.47 9.51 30.35
CA VAL A 83 -7.39 10.01 29.30
C VAL A 83 -7.26 9.21 28.00
N ASP A 84 -6.44 8.17 27.96
CA ASP A 84 -6.32 7.33 26.77
C ASP A 84 -7.57 6.48 26.51
N ILE A 85 -7.75 6.12 25.23
CA ILE A 85 -8.82 5.21 24.77
C ILE A 85 -8.55 3.84 25.40
N PRO A 86 -9.55 3.19 26.01
CA PRO A 86 -9.37 1.87 26.60
C PRO A 86 -8.79 0.87 25.57
N PRO A 87 -7.69 0.15 25.88
CA PRO A 87 -7.13 -0.85 24.97
C PRO A 87 -8.15 -1.92 24.54
N SER A 88 -9.16 -2.17 25.38
CA SER A 88 -10.28 -3.07 25.08
C SER A 88 -11.13 -2.60 23.91
N TRP A 89 -11.41 -1.30 23.80
CA TRP A 89 -12.13 -0.72 22.66
C TRP A 89 -11.35 -0.90 21.36
N PHE A 90 -10.03 -0.71 21.43
CA PHE A 90 -9.15 -0.91 20.28
C PHE A 90 -9.12 -2.37 19.83
N ILE A 91 -8.95 -3.31 20.76
CA ILE A 91 -8.93 -4.74 20.45
C ILE A 91 -10.26 -5.19 19.87
N LEU A 92 -11.38 -4.79 20.48
CA LEU A 92 -12.72 -5.11 19.99
C LEU A 92 -12.95 -4.54 18.59
N GLY A 93 -12.59 -3.27 18.37
CA GLY A 93 -12.68 -2.63 17.06
C GLY A 93 -11.80 -3.32 16.01
N PHE A 94 -10.56 -3.66 16.35
CA PHE A 94 -9.63 -4.34 15.44
C PHE A 94 -10.20 -5.67 14.95
N PHE A 95 -10.73 -6.50 15.85
CA PHE A 95 -11.33 -7.77 15.46
C PHE A 95 -12.64 -7.59 14.70
N ALA A 96 -13.53 -6.69 15.15
CA ALA A 96 -14.80 -6.45 14.48
C ALA A 96 -14.61 -5.91 13.05
N PHE A 97 -13.85 -4.81 12.89
CA PHE A 97 -13.57 -4.23 11.58
C PHE A 97 -12.61 -5.10 10.75
N GLY A 98 -11.71 -5.85 11.38
CA GLY A 98 -10.83 -6.79 10.71
C GLY A 98 -11.60 -7.93 10.02
N VAL A 99 -12.58 -8.52 10.71
CA VAL A 99 -13.46 -9.55 10.11
C VAL A 99 -14.26 -8.97 8.95
N VAL A 100 -14.83 -7.78 9.10
CA VAL A 100 -15.55 -7.09 8.02
C VAL A 100 -14.63 -6.81 6.84
N ALA A 101 -13.41 -6.32 7.08
CA ALA A 101 -12.43 -6.06 6.03
C ALA A 101 -12.02 -7.34 5.30
N THR A 102 -11.80 -8.45 6.01
CA THR A 102 -11.51 -9.75 5.38
C THR A 102 -12.71 -10.25 4.57
N PHE A 103 -13.94 -10.12 5.09
CA PHE A 103 -15.16 -10.50 4.38
C PHE A 103 -15.35 -9.70 3.08
N LEU A 104 -15.16 -8.38 3.13
CA LEU A 104 -15.22 -7.51 1.95
C LEU A 104 -14.16 -7.89 0.91
N GLN A 105 -12.94 -8.23 1.34
CA GLN A 105 -11.87 -8.67 0.44
C GLN A 105 -12.23 -9.98 -0.30
N ILE A 106 -12.88 -10.91 0.39
CA ILE A 106 -13.35 -12.17 -0.22
C ILE A 106 -14.48 -11.87 -1.22
N HIS A 107 -15.47 -11.08 -0.83
CA HIS A 107 -16.68 -10.88 -1.62
C HIS A 107 -16.47 -9.94 -2.84
N LEU A 108 -15.71 -8.86 -2.68
CA LEU A 108 -15.49 -7.87 -3.73
C LEU A 108 -14.37 -8.26 -4.70
N PHE A 109 -13.33 -8.94 -4.20
CA PHE A 109 -12.09 -9.16 -4.96
C PHE A 109 -11.76 -10.64 -5.16
N GLY A 110 -12.57 -11.57 -4.66
CA GLY A 110 -12.36 -13.01 -4.82
C GLY A 110 -11.07 -13.50 -4.15
N ILE A 111 -10.60 -12.79 -3.11
CA ILE A 111 -9.36 -13.13 -2.41
C ILE A 111 -9.61 -14.33 -1.49
N THR A 112 -8.71 -15.31 -1.50
CA THR A 112 -8.78 -16.46 -0.57
C THR A 112 -8.76 -15.98 0.88
N TRP A 113 -9.59 -16.57 1.73
CA TRP A 113 -9.78 -16.13 3.11
C TRP A 113 -8.50 -16.06 3.95
N TRP A 114 -7.57 -17.02 3.77
CA TRP A 114 -6.27 -17.02 4.44
C TRP A 114 -5.41 -15.81 4.04
N MET A 115 -5.45 -15.43 2.75
CA MET A 115 -4.74 -14.26 2.23
C MET A 115 -5.39 -12.98 2.76
N GLY A 116 -6.72 -12.89 2.81
CA GLY A 116 -7.40 -11.73 3.37
C GLY A 116 -7.12 -11.54 4.87
N LEU A 117 -7.05 -12.63 5.64
CA LEU A 117 -6.68 -12.57 7.06
C LEU A 117 -5.21 -12.13 7.23
N PHE A 118 -4.30 -12.70 6.45
CA PHE A 118 -2.90 -12.30 6.45
C PHE A 118 -2.72 -10.83 6.03
N ALA A 119 -3.53 -10.33 5.09
CA ALA A 119 -3.53 -8.93 4.65
C ALA A 119 -3.87 -8.00 5.81
N VAL A 120 -4.98 -8.27 6.52
CA VAL A 120 -5.41 -7.46 7.67
C VAL A 120 -4.34 -7.44 8.76
N LEU A 121 -3.70 -8.60 9.03
CA LEU A 121 -2.62 -8.67 10.01
C LEU A 121 -1.39 -7.86 9.57
N MET A 122 -0.98 -7.96 8.30
CA MET A 122 0.12 -7.15 7.76
C MET A 122 -0.22 -5.67 7.79
N THR A 123 -1.44 -5.29 7.38
CA THR A 123 -1.93 -3.92 7.41
C THR A 123 -1.81 -3.31 8.80
N PHE A 124 -2.12 -4.06 9.85
CA PHE A 124 -1.95 -3.60 11.23
C PHE A 124 -0.50 -3.21 11.56
N PHE A 125 0.46 -4.10 11.29
CA PHE A 125 1.87 -3.82 11.55
C PHE A 125 2.38 -2.63 10.74
N LEU A 126 2.00 -2.57 9.46
CA LEU A 126 2.38 -1.48 8.57
C LEU A 126 1.77 -0.15 9.04
N ALA A 127 0.51 -0.12 9.47
CA ALA A 127 -0.11 1.07 10.04
C ALA A 127 0.65 1.60 11.27
N ILE A 128 1.13 0.73 12.18
CA ILE A 128 1.94 1.17 13.32
C ILE A 128 3.24 1.82 12.86
N VAL A 129 3.93 1.20 11.90
CA VAL A 129 5.16 1.76 11.32
C VAL A 129 4.86 3.12 10.67
N ALA A 130 3.73 3.26 9.98
CA ALA A 130 3.32 4.49 9.32
C ALA A 130 3.07 5.60 10.34
N CYS A 131 2.26 5.34 11.36
CA CYS A 131 2.02 6.27 12.47
C CYS A 131 3.32 6.72 13.13
N ARG A 132 4.30 5.82 13.32
CA ARG A 132 5.59 6.20 13.88
C ARG A 132 6.41 7.09 12.95
N ALA A 133 6.47 6.75 11.67
CA ALA A 133 7.14 7.57 10.67
C ALA A 133 6.50 8.96 10.63
N THR A 134 5.18 9.03 10.52
CA THR A 134 4.43 10.29 10.53
C THR A 134 4.65 11.07 11.83
N GLY A 135 4.69 10.41 12.98
CA GLY A 135 4.97 11.07 14.26
C GLY A 135 6.37 11.68 14.34
N GLU A 136 7.37 11.04 13.74
CA GLU A 136 8.78 11.47 13.72
C GLU A 136 9.07 12.52 12.64
N THR A 137 8.43 12.45 11.47
CA THR A 137 8.80 13.25 10.28
C THR A 137 7.65 14.06 9.68
N ASP A 138 6.43 13.97 10.24
CA ASP A 138 5.19 14.52 9.69
C ASP A 138 4.87 14.05 8.24
N ILE A 139 5.54 12.99 7.76
CA ILE A 139 5.32 12.39 6.43
C ILE A 139 4.93 10.91 6.56
N THR A 140 3.79 10.55 5.99
CA THR A 140 3.29 9.17 5.98
C THR A 140 3.87 8.39 4.78
N PRO A 141 4.61 7.28 4.99
CA PRO A 141 5.28 6.55 3.92
C PRO A 141 4.35 5.58 3.15
N VAL A 142 3.16 6.04 2.75
CA VAL A 142 2.10 5.22 2.12
C VAL A 142 2.62 4.50 0.87
N GLY A 143 3.40 5.18 0.04
CA GLY A 143 3.96 4.62 -1.20
C GLY A 143 4.97 3.49 -0.97
N ALA A 144 5.79 3.58 0.09
CA ALA A 144 6.74 2.51 0.42
C ALA A 144 6.01 1.27 0.94
N MET A 145 5.02 1.48 1.82
CA MET A 145 4.19 0.42 2.38
C MET A 145 3.36 -0.33 1.33
N GLY A 146 2.81 0.41 0.36
CA GLY A 146 2.10 -0.17 -0.79
C GLY A 146 3.02 -1.08 -1.61
N LYS A 147 4.24 -0.63 -1.94
CA LYS A 147 5.21 -1.43 -2.71
C LYS A 147 5.68 -2.69 -1.96
N ILE A 148 5.88 -2.61 -0.65
CA ILE A 148 6.26 -3.77 0.17
C ILE A 148 5.14 -4.81 0.17
N THR A 149 3.89 -4.35 0.37
CA THR A 149 2.71 -5.23 0.32
C THR A 149 2.57 -5.86 -1.05
N GLN A 150 2.80 -5.09 -2.12
CA GLN A 150 2.78 -5.58 -3.50
C GLN A 150 3.88 -6.60 -3.80
N LEU A 151 5.06 -6.46 -3.19
CA LEU A 151 6.15 -7.42 -3.34
C LEU A 151 5.83 -8.72 -2.60
N LEU A 152 5.29 -8.62 -1.39
CA LEU A 152 4.94 -9.75 -0.55
C LEU A 152 3.81 -10.59 -1.19
N TYR A 153 2.73 -9.95 -1.65
CA TYR A 153 1.65 -10.65 -2.32
C TYR A 153 2.00 -11.10 -3.74
N GLY A 154 2.91 -10.39 -4.41
CA GLY A 154 3.51 -10.86 -5.66
C GLY A 154 4.30 -12.16 -5.50
N ALA A 155 4.90 -12.38 -4.34
CA ALA A 155 5.62 -13.62 -4.01
C ALA A 155 4.70 -14.73 -3.47
N ILE A 156 3.72 -14.39 -2.64
CA ILE A 156 2.79 -15.36 -2.02
C ILE A 156 1.76 -15.88 -3.03
N ALA A 157 1.23 -15.02 -3.89
CA ALA A 157 0.18 -15.34 -4.84
C ALA A 157 0.59 -14.95 -6.28
N PRO A 158 1.60 -15.62 -6.86
CA PRO A 158 2.09 -15.28 -8.19
C PRO A 158 0.96 -15.47 -9.21
N GLY A 159 0.71 -14.43 -10.02
CA GLY A 159 -0.33 -14.43 -11.04
C GLY A 159 -1.68 -13.81 -10.62
N ASN A 160 -1.89 -13.53 -9.33
CA ASN A 160 -3.11 -12.85 -8.87
C ASN A 160 -2.89 -11.34 -8.68
N MET A 161 -2.98 -10.60 -9.80
CA MET A 161 -2.79 -9.14 -9.79
C MET A 161 -3.85 -8.40 -8.98
N VAL A 162 -5.09 -8.92 -8.93
CA VAL A 162 -6.19 -8.30 -8.18
C VAL A 162 -5.90 -8.38 -6.69
N ALA A 163 -5.57 -9.57 -6.16
CA ALA A 163 -5.21 -9.73 -4.76
C ALA A 163 -4.00 -8.86 -4.40
N ASN A 164 -2.96 -8.84 -5.25
CA ASN A 164 -1.76 -8.08 -5.00
C ASN A 164 -2.00 -6.56 -4.92
N LEU A 165 -2.80 -6.03 -5.85
CA LEU A 165 -3.10 -4.60 -5.89
C LEU A 165 -4.08 -4.19 -4.78
N MET A 166 -5.11 -4.99 -4.54
CA MET A 166 -6.15 -4.65 -3.57
C MET A 166 -5.66 -4.73 -2.13
N THR A 167 -4.87 -5.75 -1.75
CA THR A 167 -4.30 -5.82 -0.40
C THR A 167 -3.34 -4.66 -0.12
N ALA A 168 -2.59 -4.22 -1.15
CA ALA A 168 -1.75 -3.04 -1.07
C ALA A 168 -2.54 -1.74 -0.90
N ASN A 169 -3.67 -1.59 -1.61
CA ASN A 169 -4.57 -0.45 -1.45
C ASN A 169 -5.23 -0.42 -0.06
N VAL A 170 -5.70 -1.58 0.43
CA VAL A 170 -6.26 -1.68 1.79
C VAL A 170 -5.22 -1.27 2.82
N THR A 171 -3.98 -1.74 2.67
CA THR A 171 -2.89 -1.40 3.58
C THR A 171 -2.55 0.08 3.53
N GLY A 172 -2.43 0.66 2.33
CA GLY A 172 -2.16 2.09 2.13
C GLY A 172 -3.28 2.98 2.68
N GLY A 173 -4.54 2.59 2.47
CA GLY A 173 -5.71 3.30 3.00
C GLY A 173 -5.74 3.28 4.51
N ALA A 174 -5.63 2.10 5.13
CA ALA A 174 -5.61 1.97 6.59
C ALA A 174 -4.43 2.70 7.25
N ALA A 175 -3.23 2.66 6.64
CA ALA A 175 -2.06 3.39 7.10
C ALA A 175 -2.27 4.90 7.04
N THR A 176 -2.85 5.41 5.94
CA THR A 176 -3.20 6.83 5.78
C THR A 176 -4.22 7.26 6.84
N SER A 177 -5.32 6.55 6.99
CA SER A 177 -6.35 6.88 7.98
C SER A 177 -5.81 6.84 9.42
N SER A 178 -4.90 5.91 9.72
CA SER A 178 -4.24 5.84 11.04
C SER A 178 -3.28 7.01 11.27
N ALA A 179 -2.59 7.46 10.23
CA ALA A 179 -1.72 8.63 10.29
C ALA A 179 -2.54 9.93 10.45
N ASP A 180 -3.66 10.07 9.74
CA ASP A 180 -4.57 11.21 9.85
C ASP A 180 -5.18 11.29 11.26
N LEU A 181 -5.55 10.14 11.83
CA LEU A 181 -5.99 10.02 13.23
C LEU A 181 -4.90 10.53 14.19
N LEU A 182 -3.66 10.07 14.03
CA LEU A 182 -2.53 10.49 14.84
C LEU A 182 -2.27 12.00 14.73
N GLN A 183 -2.28 12.54 13.51
CA GLN A 183 -2.08 13.97 13.23
C GLN A 183 -3.15 14.81 13.93
N SER A 184 -4.39 14.36 13.84
CA SER A 184 -5.54 15.02 14.45
C SER A 184 -5.46 14.99 15.98
N LEU A 185 -5.11 13.84 16.58
CA LEU A 185 -4.91 13.71 18.03
C LEU A 185 -3.74 14.58 18.51
N LYS A 186 -2.64 14.66 17.75
CA LYS A 186 -1.50 15.54 18.01
C LYS A 186 -1.92 17.01 18.02
N CYS A 187 -2.74 17.44 17.06
CA CYS A 187 -3.30 18.79 17.02
C CYS A 187 -4.27 19.03 18.18
N GLY A 188 -5.17 18.09 18.48
CA GLY A 188 -6.13 18.16 19.58
C GLY A 188 -5.46 18.27 20.94
N TYR A 189 -4.39 17.50 21.15
CA TYR A 189 -3.57 17.56 22.36
C TYR A 189 -2.94 18.94 22.56
N ARG A 190 -2.42 19.57 21.48
CA ARG A 190 -1.82 20.91 21.54
C ARG A 190 -2.81 22.02 21.92
N ILE A 191 -4.10 21.85 21.64
CA ILE A 191 -5.16 22.82 21.98
C ILE A 191 -5.93 22.45 23.26
N GLY A 192 -5.47 21.43 24.01
CA GLY A 192 -6.10 20.99 25.26
C GLY A 192 -7.41 20.22 25.08
N ALA A 193 -7.70 19.71 23.88
CA ALA A 193 -8.88 18.88 23.64
C ALA A 193 -8.72 17.48 24.23
N SER A 194 -9.80 16.90 24.77
CA SER A 194 -9.77 15.55 25.33
C SER A 194 -9.74 14.47 24.21
N PRO A 195 -8.72 13.58 24.16
CA PRO A 195 -8.56 12.53 23.14
C PRO A 195 -9.78 11.63 22.91
N ARG A 196 -10.48 11.23 23.98
CA ARG A 196 -11.65 10.33 23.89
C ARG A 196 -12.80 10.94 23.10
N LYS A 197 -13.10 12.22 23.34
CA LYS A 197 -14.17 12.93 22.63
C LYS A 197 -13.80 13.12 21.15
N GLN A 198 -12.52 13.37 20.87
CA GLN A 198 -12.04 13.50 19.50
C GLN A 198 -12.15 12.19 18.71
N PHE A 199 -11.76 11.07 19.32
CA PHE A 199 -11.94 9.75 18.71
C PHE A 199 -13.41 9.44 18.44
N LEU A 200 -14.30 9.71 19.41
CA LEU A 200 -15.73 9.50 19.21
C LEU A 200 -16.29 10.39 18.09
N ALA A 201 -15.83 11.64 18.00
CA ALA A 201 -16.22 12.54 16.91
C ALA A 201 -15.76 12.03 15.54
N MET A 202 -14.55 11.45 15.45
CA MET A 202 -14.07 10.82 14.22
C MET A 202 -14.87 9.58 13.85
N MET A 203 -15.21 8.74 14.83
CA MET A 203 -16.07 7.57 14.61
C MET A 203 -17.47 7.97 14.11
N LEU A 204 -18.05 9.02 14.70
CA LEU A 204 -19.33 9.59 14.25
C LEU A 204 -19.24 10.23 12.87
N GLY A 205 -18.10 10.83 12.50
CA GLY A 205 -17.90 11.42 11.17
C GLY A 205 -17.70 10.40 10.05
N VAL A 206 -17.41 9.14 10.37
CA VAL A 206 -17.25 8.05 9.39
C VAL A 206 -18.58 7.39 9.02
N ILE A 207 -19.59 7.48 9.90
CA ILE A 207 -20.94 6.92 9.73
C ILE A 207 -21.84 7.94 9.04
#